data_AF-A0A395H9S3-F1
#
_entry.id   AF-A0A395H9S3-F1
#
_cell.length_a   1.000
_cell.length_b   1.000
_cell.length_c   1.000
_cell.angle_alpha   90.00
_cell.angle_beta   90.00
_cell.angle_gamma   90.00
#
_symmetry.space_group_name_H-M   'P 1'
#
loop_
_entity.id
_entity.type
_entity.pdbx_description
1 polymer ?
#
loop_
_entity_poly.entity_id
_entity_poly.type
_entity_poly.pdbx_seq_one_letter_code
_entity_poly.pdbx_strand_id
1 'polypeptide(L)'
;MMTTCPESGKDPGGWHMRLSNSALTGRALPYSAPGNPSPISADLTIYVTRTQLNELVSSVRKSLEGLETTGDREVWQQLRQLLTTPNSSFNIVTPLEYDSDSDQ
;
A
#
# COMPACT_ATOMS: atom_id res chain seq x y z
N MET A 1 14.55 -21.14 6.94
CA MET A 1 14.27 -21.28 5.50
C MET A 1 14.58 -19.94 4.85
N MET A 2 15.58 -19.90 3.98
CA MET A 2 16.00 -18.69 3.28
C MET A 2 15.19 -18.64 1.98
N THR A 3 14.14 -17.81 1.93
CA THR A 3 13.28 -17.72 0.75
C THR A 3 14.04 -16.92 -0.30
N THR A 4 14.77 -17.60 -1.18
CA THR A 4 15.48 -16.97 -2.30
C THR A 4 14.49 -16.40 -3.30
N CYS A 5 14.66 -15.14 -3.67
CA CYS A 5 13.90 -14.48 -4.73
C CYS A 5 14.03 -15.28 -6.04
N PRO A 6 12.94 -15.44 -6.83
CA PRO A 6 13.01 -16.15 -8.09
C PRO A 6 13.89 -15.40 -9.11
N GLU A 7 14.76 -16.13 -9.80
CA GLU A 7 15.61 -15.70 -10.93
C GLU A 7 14.79 -15.35 -12.18
N SER A 8 13.84 -14.43 -12.06
CA SER A 8 13.23 -13.77 -13.22
C SER A 8 14.19 -12.65 -13.64
N GLY A 9 14.59 -12.58 -14.91
CA GLY A 9 15.57 -11.62 -15.47
C GLY A 9 15.19 -10.13 -15.42
N LYS A 10 14.38 -9.71 -14.44
CA LYS A 10 14.20 -8.34 -13.99
C LYS A 10 14.55 -8.30 -12.51
N ASP A 11 15.48 -7.44 -12.15
CA ASP A 11 15.88 -7.25 -10.76
C ASP A 11 14.65 -6.98 -9.88
N PRO A 12 14.55 -7.60 -8.69
CA PRO A 12 13.48 -7.31 -7.76
C PRO A 12 13.50 -5.81 -7.43
N GLY A 13 12.32 -5.18 -7.44
CA GLY A 13 12.14 -3.76 -7.18
C GLY A 13 11.56 -3.50 -5.81
N GLY A 14 12.07 -2.49 -5.11
CA GLY A 14 11.46 -1.92 -3.92
C GLY A 14 10.58 -0.72 -4.29
N TRP A 15 9.54 -0.48 -3.49
CA TRP A 15 8.74 0.74 -3.59
C TRP A 15 8.54 1.31 -2.20
N HIS A 16 8.86 2.60 -2.04
CA HIS A 16 8.64 3.31 -0.78
C HIS A 16 7.47 4.27 -0.93
N MET A 17 6.50 4.13 -0.05
CA MET A 17 5.32 4.98 0.02
C MET A 17 5.39 5.85 1.27
N ARG A 18 5.00 7.12 1.14
CA ARG A 18 4.95 8.07 2.25
C ARG A 18 3.65 8.84 2.20
N LEU A 19 2.88 8.76 3.28
CA LEU A 19 1.75 9.64 3.54
C LEU A 19 2.22 10.80 4.42
N SER A 20 2.14 12.03 3.91
CA SER A 20 2.44 13.23 4.71
C SER A 20 1.77 14.46 4.09
N ASN A 21 1.37 15.42 4.92
CA ASN A 21 0.71 16.65 4.47
C ASN A 21 -0.52 16.35 3.56
N SER A 22 -1.33 15.37 3.97
CA SER A 22 -2.51 14.90 3.23
C SER A 22 -2.23 14.39 1.82
N ALA A 23 -0.98 14.02 1.51
CA ALA A 23 -0.57 13.48 0.22
C ALA A 23 0.14 12.13 0.38
N LEU A 24 -0.30 11.13 -0.39
CA LEU A 24 0.39 9.86 -0.54
C LEU A 24 1.33 9.92 -1.74
N THR A 25 2.62 9.78 -1.49
CA THR A 25 3.67 9.81 -2.53
C THR A 25 4.41 8.49 -2.57
N GLY A 26 4.95 8.13 -3.73
CA GLY A 26 5.65 6.86 -3.95
C GLY A 26 6.89 7.02 -4.82
N ARG A 27 7.94 6.24 -4.55
CA ARG A 27 9.12 6.14 -5.41
C ARG A 27 9.70 4.74 -5.45
N ALA A 28 10.26 4.38 -6.60
CA ALA A 28 11.03 3.16 -6.77
C ALA A 28 12.35 3.22 -5.98
N LEU A 29 12.77 2.07 -5.46
CA LEU A 29 14.04 1.86 -4.77
C LEU A 29 14.64 0.51 -5.19
N PRO A 30 15.96 0.32 -5.00
CA PRO A 30 16.53 -1.02 -5.02
C PRO A 30 15.82 -1.91 -4.00
N TYR A 31 15.57 -3.17 -4.36
CA TYR A 31 15.01 -4.14 -3.42
C TYR A 31 16.01 -4.46 -2.30
N SER A 32 15.51 -4.53 -1.07
CA SER A 32 16.23 -5.08 0.07
C SER A 32 15.50 -6.34 0.52
N ALA A 33 16.22 -7.44 0.67
CA ALA A 33 15.65 -8.69 1.19
C ALA A 33 15.31 -8.58 2.68
N PRO A 34 14.43 -9.45 3.21
CA PRO A 34 14.18 -9.52 4.64
C PRO A 34 15.47 -9.71 5.45
N GLY A 35 15.60 -8.98 6.55
CA GLY A 35 16.80 -8.98 7.40
C GLY A 35 17.93 -8.07 6.90
N ASN A 36 17.87 -7.57 5.67
CA ASN A 36 18.80 -6.57 5.18
C ASN A 36 18.26 -5.16 5.46
N PRO A 37 19.08 -4.24 6.01
CA PRO A 37 18.64 -2.89 6.29
C PRO A 37 18.27 -2.18 4.99
N SER A 38 17.03 -1.66 4.94
CA SER A 38 16.64 -0.74 3.87
C SER A 38 17.43 0.56 4.02
N PRO A 39 17.90 1.18 2.91
CA PRO A 39 18.55 2.48 2.96
C PRO A 39 17.62 3.60 3.43
N ILE A 40 16.30 3.36 3.40
CA ILE A 40 15.27 4.30 3.85
C ILE A 40 14.45 3.63 4.94
N SER A 41 14.40 4.28 6.10
CA SER A 41 13.55 3.87 7.21
C SER A 41 12.08 4.01 6.83
N ALA A 42 11.27 3.01 7.18
CA ALA A 42 9.83 3.01 7.00
C ALA A 42 9.17 2.50 8.29
N ASP A 43 8.02 3.04 8.63
CA ASP A 43 7.25 2.61 9.80
C ASP A 43 6.75 1.15 9.65
N LEU A 44 6.53 0.72 8.40
CA LEU A 44 6.17 -0.65 8.02
C LEU A 44 6.86 -1.04 6.72
N THR A 45 7.53 -2.20 6.70
CA THR A 45 7.99 -2.86 5.48
C THR A 45 7.28 -4.19 5.32
N ILE A 46 6.79 -4.47 4.11
CA ILE A 46 6.06 -5.69 3.77
C ILE A 46 6.80 -6.36 2.61
N TYR A 47 7.21 -7.61 2.80
CA TYR A 47 7.88 -8.39 1.77
C TYR A 47 6.84 -9.28 1.07
N VAL A 48 6.58 -8.98 -0.20
CA VAL A 48 5.49 -9.60 -0.96
C VAL A 48 5.90 -9.92 -2.37
N THR A 49 5.33 -10.99 -2.90
CA THR A 49 5.26 -11.23 -4.34
C THR A 49 4.28 -10.26 -5.00
N ARG A 50 4.37 -10.12 -6.32
CA ARG A 50 3.40 -9.34 -7.10
C ARG A 50 1.95 -9.81 -6.87
N THR A 51 1.73 -11.13 -6.78
CA THR A 51 0.41 -11.70 -6.53
C THR A 51 -0.11 -11.29 -5.16
N GLN A 52 0.69 -11.44 -4.10
CA GLN A 52 0.31 -11.02 -2.75
C GLN A 52 0.06 -9.51 -2.65
N LEU A 53 0.86 -8.68 -3.33
CA LEU A 53 0.61 -7.24 -3.41
C LEU A 53 -0.73 -6.95 -4.07
N ASN A 54 -1.03 -7.59 -5.19
CA ASN A 54 -2.31 -7.44 -5.89
C ASN A 54 -3.49 -7.85 -4.98
N GLU A 55 -3.37 -8.94 -4.24
CA GLU A 55 -4.39 -9.37 -3.27
C GLU A 55 -4.61 -8.35 -2.15
N LEU A 56 -3.54 -7.70 -1.66
CA LEU A 56 -3.63 -6.67 -0.63
C LEU A 56 -4.35 -5.42 -1.13
N VAL A 57 -3.99 -4.91 -2.31
CA VAL A 57 -4.58 -3.67 -2.85
C VAL A 57 -6.00 -3.87 -3.37
N SER A 58 -6.34 -5.07 -3.86
CA SER A 58 -7.70 -5.42 -4.28
C SER A 58 -8.62 -5.82 -3.13
N SER A 59 -8.13 -5.81 -1.88
CA SER A 59 -8.86 -6.23 -0.68
C SER A 59 -9.32 -7.70 -0.68
N VAL A 60 -8.83 -8.55 -1.59
CA VAL A 60 -9.00 -10.01 -1.54
C VAL A 60 -8.35 -10.56 -0.26
N ARG A 61 -7.15 -10.07 0.06
CA ARG A 61 -6.46 -10.34 1.32
C ARG A 61 -6.72 -9.19 2.28
N LYS A 62 -7.35 -9.48 3.42
CA LYS A 62 -7.71 -8.47 4.43
C LYS A 62 -6.64 -8.19 5.49
N SER A 63 -5.64 -9.05 5.64
CA SER A 63 -4.62 -8.96 6.69
C SER A 63 -3.21 -9.22 6.17
N LEU A 64 -2.22 -8.81 6.96
CA LEU A 64 -0.80 -9.09 6.72
C LEU A 64 -0.38 -10.46 7.28
N GLU A 65 -1.32 -11.29 7.74
CA GLU A 65 -1.00 -12.59 8.34
C GLU A 65 -0.33 -13.53 7.32
N GLY A 66 0.72 -14.22 7.77
CA GLY A 66 1.54 -15.08 6.92
C GLY A 66 2.44 -14.33 5.94
N LEU A 67 2.50 -12.99 6.00
CA LEU A 67 3.48 -12.19 5.26
C LEU A 67 4.66 -11.81 6.15
N GLU A 68 5.84 -11.84 5.56
CA GLU A 68 7.03 -11.33 6.23
C GLU A 68 6.97 -9.81 6.28
N THR A 69 7.11 -9.25 7.48
CA THR A 69 6.93 -7.84 7.78
C THR A 69 7.93 -7.39 8.83
N THR A 70 8.35 -6.13 8.76
CA THR A 70 9.13 -5.45 9.80
C THR A 70 8.48 -4.10 10.12
N GLY A 71 8.55 -3.67 11.38
CA GLY A 71 7.90 -2.45 11.85
C GLY A 71 6.45 -2.66 12.32
N ASP A 72 5.67 -1.58 12.33
CA ASP A 72 4.32 -1.52 12.86
C ASP A 72 3.25 -1.94 11.84
N ARG A 73 2.56 -3.04 12.13
CA ARG A 73 1.52 -3.60 11.26
C ARG A 73 0.22 -2.79 11.27
N GLU A 74 -0.01 -1.96 12.29
CA GLU A 74 -1.22 -1.12 12.39
C GLU A 74 -1.24 -0.03 11.31
N VAL A 75 -0.06 0.41 10.85
CA VAL A 75 0.10 1.37 9.74
C VAL A 75 -0.68 0.94 8.50
N TRP A 76 -0.70 -0.35 8.16
CA TRP A 76 -1.48 -0.84 7.02
C TRP A 76 -3.00 -0.70 7.22
N GLN A 77 -3.49 -0.93 8.43
CA GLN A 77 -4.91 -0.76 8.74
C GLN A 77 -5.31 0.72 8.68
N GLN A 78 -4.50 1.59 9.27
CA GLN A 78 -4.71 3.04 9.23
C GLN A 78 -4.72 3.57 7.79
N LEU A 79 -3.73 3.17 6.97
CA LEU A 79 -3.68 3.56 5.55
C LEU A 79 -4.96 3.15 4.80
N ARG A 80 -5.47 1.95 5.03
CA ARG A 80 -6.71 1.50 4.38
C ARG A 80 -7.94 2.27 4.84
N GLN A 81 -8.02 2.68 6.11
CA GLN A 81 -9.14 3.47 6.62
C GLN A 81 -9.20 4.87 6.01
N LEU A 82 -8.07 5.40 5.53
CA LEU A 82 -8.00 6.70 4.86
C LEU A 82 -8.37 6.63 3.37
N LEU A 83 -8.53 5.44 2.79
CA LEU A 83 -8.90 5.30 1.39
C LEU A 83 -10.43 5.34 1.24
N THR A 84 -10.91 6.26 0.41
CA THR A 84 -12.30 6.32 -0.01
C THR A 84 -12.47 5.65 -1.37
N THR A 85 -13.43 4.73 -1.48
CA THR A 85 -13.80 4.14 -2.77
C THR A 85 -14.62 5.17 -3.56
N PRO A 86 -14.21 5.53 -4.79
CA PRO A 86 -15.00 6.44 -5.62
C PRO A 86 -16.39 5.86 -5.92
N ASN A 87 -17.42 6.69 -5.86
CA ASN A 87 -18.77 6.31 -6.29
C ASN A 87 -18.81 6.22 -7.83
N SER A 88 -19.01 5.01 -8.36
CA SER A 88 -19.11 4.78 -9.81
C SER A 88 -20.38 5.35 -10.44
N SER A 89 -21.41 5.60 -9.63
CA SER A 89 -22.71 6.12 -10.05
C SER A 89 -22.82 7.64 -9.82
N PHE A 90 -21.71 8.36 -9.94
CA PHE A 90 -21.70 9.81 -9.83
C PHE A 90 -22.47 10.44 -11.00
N ASN A 91 -23.13 11.57 -10.74
CA ASN A 91 -23.86 12.29 -11.78
C ASN A 91 -22.88 12.81 -12.85
N ILE A 92 -23.20 12.58 -14.13
CA ILE A 92 -22.37 13.04 -15.26
C ILE A 92 -22.86 14.38 -15.81
N VAL A 93 -24.18 14.49 -16.07
CA VAL A 93 -24.79 15.65 -16.74
C VAL A 93 -25.54 16.59 -15.79
N THR A 94 -25.75 16.16 -14.55
CA THR A 94 -26.35 16.95 -13.48
C THR A 94 -25.30 17.21 -12.41
N PRO A 95 -25.22 18.41 -11.83
CA PRO A 95 -24.39 18.64 -10.65
C PRO A 95 -24.79 17.70 -9.50
N LEU A 96 -23.87 17.49 -8.56
CA LEU A 96 -24.24 16.94 -7.26
C LEU A 96 -25.16 17.96 -6.57
N GLU A 97 -26.23 17.49 -5.92
CA GLU A 97 -26.99 18.36 -5.03
C GLU A 97 -26.04 18.89 -3.95
N TYR A 98 -26.09 20.20 -3.71
CA TYR A 98 -25.35 20.79 -2.61
C TYR A 98 -26.02 20.38 -1.31
N ASP A 99 -25.34 19.54 -0.53
CA ASP A 99 -25.77 19.17 0.81
C ASP A 99 -25.12 20.13 1.83
N SER A 100 -25.91 21.06 2.36
CA SER A 100 -25.46 22.05 3.35
C SER A 100 -25.02 21.44 4.68
N ASP A 101 -25.34 20.17 4.95
CA ASP A 101 -24.95 19.47 6.18
C ASP A 101 -23.60 18.75 6.07
N SER A 102 -22.98 18.70 4.87
CA SER A 102 -21.68 18.05 4.64
C SER A 102 -20.46 18.87 5.09
N ASP A 103 -20.68 20.13 5.50
CA ASP A 103 -19.65 21.08 5.97
C ASP A 103 -19.61 21.27 7.50
N GLN A 104 -20.34 20.45 8.29
CA GLN A 104 -20.29 20.45 9.76
C GLN A 104 -19.38 19.39 10.35
#